data_AF-L1JZ49-F1
#
_entry.id   AF-L1JZ49-F1
#
_cell.length_a   1.000
_cell.length_b   1.000
_cell.length_c   1.000
_cell.angle_alpha   90.00
_cell.angle_beta   90.00
_cell.angle_gamma   90.00
#
_symmetry.space_group_name_H-M   'P 1'
#
loop_
_entity.id
_entity.type
_entity.pdbx_description
1 polymer ?
#
loop_
_entity_poly.entity_id
_entity_poly.type
_entity_poly.pdbx_seq_one_letter_code
_entity_poly.pdbx_strand_id
1 'polypeptide(L)' 'LTDEQSAMISSAFNAFDMDGSGELEREEFEEALVHVGLEVPKEEVDEMMAVMDTDGSGTINFSEFQRAM' A
#
# COMPACT_ATOMS: atom_id res chain seq x y z
N LEU A 1 -11.78 8.51 -12.02
CA LEU A 1 -10.33 8.76 -11.87
C LEU A 1 -9.98 9.91 -12.79
N THR A 2 -9.92 11.12 -12.24
CA THR A 2 -9.30 12.26 -12.92
C THR A 2 -7.79 12.09 -12.88
N ASP A 3 -7.07 12.68 -13.83
CA ASP A 3 -5.60 12.54 -13.93
C ASP A 3 -4.88 12.97 -12.64
N GLU A 4 -5.46 13.91 -11.87
CA GLU A 4 -4.94 14.32 -10.55
C GLU A 4 -5.03 13.22 -9.48
N GLN A 5 -6.11 12.44 -9.45
CA GLN A 5 -6.27 11.35 -8.47
C GLN A 5 -5.22 10.26 -8.74
N SER A 6 -5.02 9.90 -10.00
CA SER A 6 -4.00 8.92 -10.39
C SER A 6 -2.59 9.39 -10.02
N ALA A 7 -2.30 10.69 -10.17
CA ALA A 7 -1.00 11.26 -9.80
C ALA A 7 -0.77 11.24 -8.28
N MET A 8 -1.79 11.58 -7.48
CA MET A 8 -1.70 11.49 -6.01
C MET A 8 -1.52 10.05 -5.54
N ILE A 9 -2.30 9.11 -6.11
CA ILE A 9 -2.23 7.68 -5.77
C ILE A 9 -0.85 7.12 -6.15
N SER A 10 -0.31 7.47 -7.32
CA SER A 10 1.03 7.07 -7.75
C SER A 10 2.13 7.65 -6.87
N SER A 11 2.03 8.93 -6.49
CA SER A 11 3.00 9.53 -5.58
C SER A 11 2.93 8.94 -4.19
N ALA A 12 1.72 8.60 -3.70
CA ALA A 12 1.55 7.89 -2.45
C ALA A 12 2.20 6.52 -2.57
N PHE A 13 1.79 5.69 -3.53
CA PHE A 13 2.33 4.34 -3.76
C PHE A 13 3.86 4.33 -3.79
N ASN A 14 4.48 5.22 -4.55
CA ASN A 14 5.95 5.33 -4.63
C ASN A 14 6.62 5.79 -3.32
N ALA A 15 5.88 6.36 -2.39
CA ALA A 15 6.37 6.68 -1.05
C ALA A 15 6.26 5.48 -0.09
N PHE A 16 5.36 4.53 -0.37
CA PHE A 16 5.24 3.26 0.36
C PHE A 16 6.22 2.21 -0.22
N ASP A 17 6.35 2.12 -1.54
CA ASP A 17 7.24 1.20 -2.28
C ASP A 17 8.69 1.70 -2.16
N MET A 18 9.41 1.18 -1.17
CA MET A 18 10.74 1.67 -0.81
C MET A 18 11.81 1.03 -1.68
N ASP A 19 11.60 -0.21 -2.10
CA ASP A 19 12.54 -0.95 -2.94
C ASP A 19 12.33 -0.71 -4.45
N GLY A 20 11.18 -0.14 -4.84
CA GLY A 20 10.83 0.19 -6.21
C GLY A 20 10.43 -1.05 -7.01
N SER A 21 9.96 -2.11 -6.36
CA SER A 21 9.52 -3.36 -6.98
C SER A 21 8.23 -3.17 -7.81
N GLY A 22 7.43 -2.14 -7.49
CA GLY A 22 6.12 -1.92 -8.08
C GLY A 22 4.98 -2.69 -7.39
N GLU A 23 5.29 -3.35 -6.28
CA GLU A 23 4.35 -4.03 -5.38
C GLU A 23 4.66 -3.58 -3.95
N LEU A 24 3.65 -3.46 -3.09
CA LEU A 24 3.88 -3.16 -1.67
C LEU A 24 3.91 -4.46 -0.89
N GLU A 25 5.07 -4.79 -0.35
CA GLU A 25 5.22 -5.89 0.59
C GLU A 25 4.67 -5.52 1.97
N ARG A 26 4.38 -6.53 2.79
CA ARG A 26 3.90 -6.34 4.16
C ARG A 26 4.84 -5.41 4.96
N GLU A 27 6.13 -5.65 4.84
CA GLU A 27 7.18 -4.93 5.52
C GLU A 27 7.21 -3.45 5.10
N GLU A 28 7.07 -3.18 3.81
CA GLU A 28 7.04 -1.82 3.27
C GLU A 28 5.80 -1.06 3.72
N PHE A 29 4.64 -1.75 3.75
CA PHE A 29 3.41 -1.18 4.26
C PHE A 29 3.51 -0.87 5.76
N GLU A 30 4.09 -1.77 6.56
CA GLU A 30 4.34 -1.57 7.99
C GLU A 30 5.30 -0.38 8.23
N GLU A 31 6.43 -0.33 7.51
CA GLU A 31 7.40 0.77 7.62
C GLU A 31 6.80 2.11 7.22
N ALA A 32 5.97 2.14 6.18
CA ALA A 32 5.34 3.36 5.73
C ALA A 32 4.28 3.88 6.71
N LEU A 33 3.50 3.00 7.37
CA LEU A 33 2.59 3.40 8.45
C LEU A 33 3.37 4.06 9.59
N VAL A 34 4.51 3.46 9.99
CA VAL A 34 5.41 4.02 10.99
C VAL A 34 5.96 5.38 10.53
N HIS A 35 6.30 5.52 9.24
CA HIS A 35 6.81 6.78 8.67
C HIS A 35 5.77 7.91 8.71
N VAL A 36 4.48 7.57 8.58
CA VAL A 36 3.35 8.51 8.73
C VAL A 36 3.05 8.82 10.21
N GLY A 37 3.71 8.13 11.14
CA GLY A 37 3.54 8.29 12.59
C GLY A 37 2.38 7.46 13.15
N LEU A 38 1.92 6.44 12.42
CA LEU A 38 0.91 5.48 12.84
C LEU A 38 1.59 4.18 13.27
N GLU A 39 1.54 3.87 14.56
CA GLU A 39 1.91 2.54 15.06
C GLU A 39 0.68 1.63 14.98
N VAL A 40 0.63 0.81 13.93
CA VAL A 40 -0.45 -0.16 13.71
C VAL A 40 0.06 -1.55 14.13
N PRO A 41 -0.69 -2.31 14.94
CA PRO A 41 -0.30 -3.66 15.32
C PRO A 41 -0.27 -4.60 14.10
N LYS A 42 0.66 -5.56 14.13
CA LYS A 42 0.88 -6.51 13.02
C LYS A 42 -0.38 -7.24 12.55
N GLU A 43 -1.29 -7.54 13.47
CA GLU A 43 -2.56 -8.20 13.19
C GLU A 43 -3.49 -7.31 12.34
N GLU A 44 -3.50 -6.00 12.62
CA GLU A 44 -4.30 -5.02 11.88
C GLU A 44 -3.67 -4.72 10.52
N VAL A 45 -2.34 -4.74 10.41
CA VAL A 45 -1.64 -4.70 9.11
C VAL A 45 -2.03 -5.88 8.23
N ASP A 46 -2.09 -7.09 8.80
CA ASP A 46 -2.51 -8.29 8.06
C ASP A 46 -3.97 -8.20 7.59
N GLU A 47 -4.86 -7.65 8.42
CA GLU A 47 -6.26 -7.42 8.03
C GLU A 47 -6.37 -6.37 6.92
N MET A 48 -5.63 -5.26 7.00
CA MET A 48 -5.61 -4.22 5.97
C MET A 48 -5.06 -4.76 4.65
N MET A 49 -3.96 -5.51 4.70
CA MET A 49 -3.40 -6.20 3.55
C MET A 49 -4.41 -7.15 2.93
N ALA A 50 -5.07 -8.00 3.72
CA ALA A 50 -6.06 -8.95 3.22
C ALA A 50 -7.30 -8.29 2.58
N VAL A 51 -7.60 -7.04 2.94
CA VAL A 51 -8.68 -6.26 2.31
C VAL A 51 -8.23 -5.66 0.98
N MET A 52 -6.95 -5.30 0.86
CA MET A 52 -6.38 -4.66 -0.33
C MET A 52 -5.89 -5.68 -1.37
N ASP A 53 -5.24 -6.77 -0.92
CA ASP A 53 -4.78 -7.91 -1.71
C ASP A 53 -5.98 -8.77 -2.14
N THR A 54 -6.55 -8.42 -3.28
CA THR A 54 -7.75 -9.08 -3.83
C THR A 54 -7.41 -10.31 -4.64
N ASP A 55 -6.19 -10.41 -5.15
CA ASP A 55 -5.71 -11.54 -5.93
C ASP A 55 -5.02 -12.63 -5.08
N GLY A 56 -4.73 -12.33 -3.82
CA GLY A 56 -4.12 -13.24 -2.86
C GLY A 56 -2.64 -13.47 -3.12
N SER A 57 -1.96 -12.49 -3.73
CA SER A 57 -0.52 -12.54 -4.02
C SER A 57 0.34 -12.41 -2.76
N GLY A 58 -0.20 -11.84 -1.69
CA GLY A 58 0.52 -11.50 -0.46
C GLY A 58 1.23 -10.15 -0.54
N THR A 59 1.08 -9.41 -1.64
CA THR A 59 1.57 -8.04 -1.85
C THR A 59 0.43 -7.19 -2.39
N ILE A 60 0.54 -5.86 -2.33
CA ILE A 60 -0.47 -4.96 -2.89
C ILE A 60 0.11 -4.33 -4.15
N ASN A 61 -0.41 -4.68 -5.31
CA ASN A 61 0.02 -4.05 -6.55
C ASN A 61 -0.62 -2.65 -6.73
N PHE A 62 -0.07 -1.85 -7.64
CA PHE A 62 -0.59 -0.50 -7.91
C PHE A 62 -2.10 -0.46 -8.24
N SER A 63 -2.61 -1.48 -8.94
CA SER A 63 -4.03 -1.52 -9.33
C SER A 63 -4.94 -1.79 -8.12
N GLU A 64 -4.48 -2.62 -7.19
CA GLU A 64 -5.17 -2.90 -5.93
C GLU A 64 -5.15 -1.71 -4.99
N PHE A 65 -3.99 -1.07 -4.84
CA PHE A 65 -3.86 0.17 -4.08
C PHE A 65 -4.77 1.27 -4.63
N GLN A 66 -4.85 1.42 -5.96
CA GLN A 66 -5.75 2.36 -6.62
C GLN A 66 -7.24 2.02 -6.43
N ARG A 67 -7.59 0.74 -6.26
CA ARG A 67 -8.97 0.34 -5.98
C ARG A 67 -9.39 0.62 -4.55
N ALA A 68 -8.43 0.55 -3.63
CA ALA A 68 -8.66 0.77 -2.20
C ALA A 68 -8.75 2.27 -1.83
N MET A 69 -8.16 3.17 -2.63
CA MET A 69 -8.11 4.63 -2.43
C MET A 69 -9.11 5.39 -3.31
#